data_AF-A0A2U0AIS5-F1
#
_entry.id   AF-A0A2U0AIS5-F1
#
_cell.length_a   1.000
_cell.length_b   1.000
_cell.length_c   1.000
_cell.angle_alpha   90.00
_cell.angle_beta   90.00
_cell.angle_gamma   90.00
#
_symmetry.space_group_name_H-M   'P 1'
#
loop_
_entity.id
_entity.type
_entity.pdbx_description
1 polymer ?
#
loop_
_entity_poly.entity_id
_entity_poly.type
_entity_poly.pdbx_seq_one_letter_code
_entity_poly.pdbx_strand_id
1 'polypeptide(L)'
;MPPYGLPANMTQSGIKSRSTKGGSGDNFNEIRFEDKKGNEQLYVHAEKNQDNIVENNETTSVGNDRTENVGHDETITIANDRTESVGNNESITIGVNRTETVGSNESVSIGSNRSVNIGSNKSETVGVNKAETIGAAKALTIGAGYQVSVGAGMNETVGASKSMQIASSLSETVGSDRAVSVGKNQATTIGDSDTLTVGKNLVIEAGDSVTIKTGKASITMKKDGTIAIQGKDITVKGSGGVDVKASKNVVIKGKKVLQN
;
A
#
# COMPACT_ATOMS: atom_id res chain seq x y z
N MET A 1 61.42 11.24 -39.78
CA MET A 1 60.29 12.04 -40.34
C MET A 1 59.27 12.25 -39.24
N PRO A 2 58.63 13.42 -39.15
CA PRO A 2 57.51 13.62 -38.23
C PRO A 2 56.41 12.59 -38.54
N PRO A 3 55.65 12.10 -37.53
CA PRO A 3 54.61 11.09 -37.74
C PRO A 3 53.45 11.59 -38.62
N TYR A 4 53.37 12.90 -38.87
CA TYR A 4 52.33 13.55 -39.65
C TYR A 4 52.91 14.17 -40.94
N GLY A 5 52.21 13.99 -42.07
CA GLY A 5 52.65 14.48 -43.38
C GLY A 5 52.61 16.02 -43.49
N LEU A 6 53.71 16.61 -43.95
CA LEU A 6 53.81 18.05 -44.22
C LEU A 6 53.56 18.35 -45.71
N PRO A 7 53.01 19.53 -46.05
CA PRO A 7 52.63 20.63 -45.16
C PRO A 7 51.20 20.54 -44.59
N ALA A 8 50.41 19.55 -45.01
CA ALA A 8 48.98 19.46 -44.69
C ALA A 8 48.68 19.43 -43.17
N ASN A 9 49.53 18.78 -42.37
CA ASN A 9 49.36 18.64 -40.92
C ASN A 9 50.36 19.48 -40.13
N MET A 10 50.67 20.69 -40.60
CA MET A 10 51.67 21.57 -39.97
C MET A 10 51.31 22.04 -38.55
N THR A 11 50.05 21.90 -38.14
CA THR A 11 49.56 22.23 -36.78
C THR A 11 49.47 21.01 -35.86
N GLN A 12 49.91 19.82 -36.33
CA GLN A 12 49.92 18.60 -35.53
C GLN A 12 51.30 18.31 -34.96
N SER A 13 51.35 17.96 -33.68
CA SER A 13 52.56 17.50 -33.00
C SER A 13 52.26 16.34 -32.06
N GLY A 14 53.27 15.55 -31.68
CA GLY A 14 53.08 14.41 -30.79
C GLY A 14 54.01 13.23 -31.05
N ILE A 15 53.69 12.12 -30.40
CA ILE A 15 54.45 10.87 -30.48
C ILE A 15 53.47 9.76 -30.88
N LYS A 16 53.83 9.02 -31.93
CA LYS A 16 53.10 7.84 -32.40
C LYS A 16 54.07 6.67 -32.50
N SER A 17 53.79 5.58 -31.81
CA SER A 17 54.59 4.36 -31.83
C SER A 17 53.75 3.19 -32.36
N ARG A 18 54.30 2.47 -33.34
CA ARG A 18 53.64 1.27 -33.91
C ARG A 18 53.88 0.06 -33.04
N SER A 19 52.89 -0.83 -32.96
CA SER A 19 53.13 -2.16 -32.44
C SER A 19 54.08 -2.94 -33.35
N THR A 20 55.05 -3.62 -32.73
CA THR A 20 56.11 -4.35 -33.46
C THR A 20 55.69 -5.81 -33.70
N LYS A 21 56.26 -6.42 -34.75
CA LYS A 21 55.98 -7.79 -35.27
C LYS A 21 54.50 -8.07 -35.57
N GLY A 22 54.17 -8.09 -36.87
CA GLY A 22 52.82 -8.43 -37.35
C GLY A 22 51.78 -7.32 -37.23
N GLY A 23 52.12 -6.17 -36.62
CA GLY A 23 51.27 -4.99 -36.56
C GLY A 23 51.15 -4.30 -37.93
N SER A 24 49.94 -3.84 -38.23
CA SER A 24 49.59 -3.11 -39.44
C SER A 24 49.73 -1.58 -39.26
N GLY A 25 49.26 -0.82 -40.26
CA GLY A 25 49.10 0.63 -40.20
C GLY A 25 48.36 1.13 -38.96
N ASP A 26 47.41 0.32 -38.48
CA ASP A 26 46.36 0.69 -37.53
C ASP A 26 46.70 0.32 -36.08
N ASN A 27 47.80 -0.41 -35.86
CA ASN A 27 48.24 -0.85 -34.55
C ASN A 27 49.25 0.14 -33.97
N PHE A 28 48.79 1.07 -33.12
CA PHE A 28 49.65 2.12 -32.55
C PHE A 28 49.16 2.67 -31.21
N ASN A 29 50.09 3.22 -30.43
CA ASN A 29 49.79 4.17 -29.36
C ASN A 29 50.10 5.59 -29.85
N GLU A 30 49.28 6.56 -29.47
CA GLU A 30 49.43 7.95 -29.92
C GLU A 30 49.02 8.93 -28.83
N ILE A 31 49.85 9.96 -28.66
CA ILE A 31 49.47 11.22 -28.01
C ILE A 31 49.69 12.30 -29.06
N ARG A 32 48.61 12.96 -29.49
CA ARG A 32 48.63 13.99 -30.53
C ARG A 32 47.98 15.28 -30.05
N PHE A 33 48.66 16.39 -30.30
CA PHE A 33 48.15 17.74 -30.16
C PHE A 33 47.82 18.29 -31.56
N GLU A 34 46.63 18.86 -31.70
CA GLU A 34 46.20 19.64 -32.86
C GLU A 34 45.96 21.08 -32.38
N ASP A 35 46.73 22.03 -32.90
CA ASP A 35 46.67 23.46 -32.53
C ASP A 35 46.06 24.32 -33.66
N LYS A 36 45.31 23.71 -34.58
CA LYS A 36 44.55 24.44 -35.58
C LYS A 36 43.40 25.18 -34.93
N LYS A 37 43.45 26.52 -35.03
CA LYS A 37 42.43 27.42 -34.50
C LYS A 37 40.99 26.93 -34.78
N GLY A 38 40.22 26.71 -33.72
CA GLY A 38 38.83 26.26 -33.75
C GLY A 38 38.62 24.76 -33.98
N ASN A 39 39.70 23.96 -34.02
CA ASN A 39 39.67 22.50 -34.12
C ASN A 39 40.71 21.88 -33.17
N GLU A 40 41.01 22.56 -32.07
CA GLU A 40 42.03 22.14 -31.12
C GLU A 40 41.67 20.80 -30.47
N GLN A 41 42.64 19.89 -30.39
CA GLN A 41 42.40 18.56 -29.83
C GLN A 41 43.66 18.00 -29.17
N LEU A 42 43.48 17.43 -27.98
CA LEU A 42 44.38 16.42 -27.45
C LEU A 42 43.76 15.05 -27.69
N TYR A 43 44.44 14.21 -28.46
CA TYR A 43 44.05 12.83 -28.72
C TYR A 43 44.99 11.88 -27.99
N VAL A 44 44.43 10.99 -27.17
CA VAL A 44 45.15 9.91 -26.51
C VAL A 44 44.53 8.60 -26.97
N HIS A 45 45.37 7.71 -27.49
CA HIS A 45 44.96 6.39 -27.96
C HIS A 45 45.90 5.33 -27.42
N ALA A 46 45.31 4.33 -26.77
CA ALA A 46 45.98 3.11 -26.38
C ALA A 46 45.43 1.93 -27.19
N GLU A 47 46.30 1.13 -27.79
CA GLU A 47 45.89 -0.02 -28.61
C GLU A 47 45.26 -1.15 -27.78
N LYS A 48 45.66 -1.29 -26.51
CA LYS A 48 45.26 -2.41 -25.66
C LYS A 48 44.78 -1.97 -24.28
N ASN A 49 45.69 -1.39 -23.50
CA ASN A 49 45.42 -0.97 -22.13
C ASN A 49 45.82 0.50 -21.96
N GLN A 50 44.99 1.26 -21.27
CA GLN A 50 45.31 2.59 -20.78
C GLN A 50 45.13 2.59 -19.26
N ASP A 51 46.23 2.74 -18.53
CA ASP A 51 46.20 2.94 -17.09
C ASP A 51 46.33 4.45 -16.80
N ASN A 52 45.38 5.00 -16.04
CA ASN A 52 45.47 6.36 -15.51
C ASN A 52 45.63 6.27 -13.99
N ILE A 53 46.81 6.62 -13.49
CA ILE A 53 47.17 6.50 -12.08
C ILE A 53 47.58 7.88 -11.57
N VAL A 54 46.87 8.36 -10.55
CA VAL A 54 47.11 9.66 -9.92
C VAL A 54 47.24 9.46 -8.41
N GLU A 55 48.46 9.61 -7.88
CA GLU A 55 48.79 9.28 -6.47
C GLU A 55 48.29 10.30 -5.43
N ASN A 56 47.85 11.48 -5.86
CA ASN A 56 47.42 12.55 -4.95
C ASN A 56 46.00 13.00 -5.28
N ASN A 57 45.84 13.88 -6.27
CA ASN A 57 44.54 14.44 -6.63
C ASN A 57 44.39 14.45 -8.14
N GLU A 58 43.29 13.89 -8.64
CA GLU A 58 42.79 14.12 -9.99
C GLU A 58 41.65 15.13 -9.94
N THR A 59 41.59 16.03 -10.91
CA THR A 59 40.46 16.94 -11.08
C THR A 59 40.11 17.00 -12.56
N THR A 60 38.85 16.74 -12.87
CA THR A 60 38.33 16.73 -14.24
C THR A 60 37.23 17.76 -14.36
N SER A 61 37.37 18.67 -15.32
CA SER A 61 36.36 19.67 -15.67
C SER A 61 36.12 19.63 -17.17
N VAL A 62 34.86 19.54 -17.57
CA VAL A 62 34.42 19.53 -18.96
C VAL A 62 33.49 20.72 -19.15
N GLY A 63 33.85 21.65 -20.03
CA GLY A 63 33.12 22.92 -20.19
C GLY A 63 31.79 22.82 -20.95
N ASN A 64 31.57 21.71 -21.67
CA ASN A 64 30.35 21.45 -22.41
C ASN A 64 29.86 20.02 -22.13
N ASP A 65 30.09 19.07 -23.04
CA ASP A 65 29.53 17.71 -22.94
C ASP A 65 30.60 16.65 -22.64
N ARG A 66 30.26 15.69 -21.79
CA ARG A 66 31.00 14.43 -21.60
C ARG A 66 30.17 13.27 -22.12
N THR A 67 30.80 12.35 -22.85
CA THR A 67 30.20 11.07 -23.27
C THR A 67 31.13 9.95 -22.90
N GLU A 68 30.57 8.86 -22.37
CA GLU A 68 31.28 7.66 -21.96
C GLU A 68 30.58 6.44 -22.55
N ASN A 69 31.36 5.52 -23.11
CA ASN A 69 30.85 4.30 -23.72
C ASN A 69 31.73 3.12 -23.31
N VAL A 70 31.18 2.25 -22.47
CA VAL A 70 31.84 1.02 -22.00
C VAL A 70 31.22 -0.15 -22.75
N GLY A 71 32.04 -0.90 -23.50
CA GLY A 71 31.55 -1.97 -24.37
C GLY A 71 31.17 -3.27 -23.65
N HIS A 72 31.59 -3.43 -22.39
CA HIS A 72 31.31 -4.61 -21.56
C HIS A 72 30.94 -4.15 -20.13
N ASP A 73 31.82 -4.35 -19.14
CA ASP A 73 31.53 -4.07 -17.74
C ASP A 73 32.25 -2.82 -17.22
N GLU A 74 31.58 -2.10 -16.32
CA GLU A 74 32.16 -1.03 -15.52
C GLU A 74 32.12 -1.42 -14.04
N THR A 75 33.18 -1.11 -13.29
CA THR A 75 33.22 -1.27 -11.83
C THR A 75 33.74 0.01 -11.21
N ILE A 76 32.94 0.61 -10.32
CA ILE A 76 33.29 1.82 -9.59
C ILE A 76 33.37 1.47 -8.10
N THR A 77 34.48 1.83 -7.46
CA THR A 77 34.65 1.71 -6.00
C THR A 77 34.98 3.07 -5.41
N ILE A 78 34.16 3.51 -4.46
CA ILE A 78 34.40 4.72 -3.65
C ILE A 78 34.55 4.26 -2.21
N ALA A 79 35.72 4.49 -1.61
CA ALA A 79 36.04 3.98 -0.27
C ALA A 79 35.35 4.75 0.86
N ASN A 80 35.12 6.06 0.65
CA ASN A 80 34.47 6.94 1.62
C ASN A 80 33.14 7.43 1.04
N ASP A 81 33.07 8.70 0.64
CA ASP A 81 31.83 9.36 0.28
C ASP A 81 31.73 9.67 -1.23
N ARG A 82 30.51 9.57 -1.76
CA ARG A 82 30.14 10.08 -3.09
C ARG A 82 29.01 11.10 -2.92
N THR A 83 29.18 12.26 -3.55
CA THR A 83 28.14 13.29 -3.68
C THR A 83 27.83 13.50 -5.15
N GLU A 84 26.54 13.53 -5.49
CA GLU A 84 26.05 13.75 -6.84
C GLU A 84 24.99 14.85 -6.84
N SER A 85 25.06 15.73 -7.85
CA SER A 85 24.10 16.82 -8.03
C SER A 85 23.77 16.94 -9.51
N VAL A 86 22.49 16.76 -9.84
CA VAL A 86 21.96 16.90 -11.20
C VAL A 86 21.07 18.12 -11.23
N GLY A 87 21.45 19.15 -11.99
CA GLY A 87 20.75 20.43 -11.98
C GLY A 87 19.38 20.43 -12.69
N ASN A 88 19.18 19.51 -13.63
CA ASN A 88 17.93 19.37 -14.40
C ASN A 88 17.32 17.98 -14.19
N ASN A 89 17.50 17.07 -15.15
CA ASN A 89 16.86 15.76 -15.16
C ASN A 89 17.89 14.64 -15.16
N GLU A 90 17.56 13.55 -14.46
CA GLU A 90 18.28 12.28 -14.51
C GLU A 90 17.36 11.21 -15.11
N SER A 91 17.91 10.34 -15.97
CA SER A 91 17.21 9.19 -16.51
C SER A 91 18.09 7.95 -16.42
N ILE A 92 17.58 6.90 -15.78
CA ILE A 92 18.27 5.63 -15.60
C ILE A 92 17.42 4.53 -16.23
N THR A 93 18.02 3.75 -17.13
CA THR A 93 17.39 2.56 -17.72
C THR A 93 18.23 1.34 -17.40
N ILE A 94 17.61 0.32 -16.82
CA ILE A 94 18.23 -0.97 -16.52
C ILE A 94 17.53 -2.04 -17.35
N GLY A 95 18.27 -2.74 -18.20
CA GLY A 95 17.70 -3.72 -19.12
C GLY A 95 17.27 -5.04 -18.48
N VAL A 96 17.84 -5.40 -17.33
CA VAL A 96 17.58 -6.68 -16.64
C VAL A 96 17.19 -6.47 -15.18
N ASN A 97 18.16 -6.32 -14.27
CA ASN A 97 17.92 -6.28 -12.83
C ASN A 97 18.70 -5.14 -12.15
N ARG A 98 18.12 -4.53 -11.12
CA ARG A 98 18.79 -3.64 -10.16
C ARG A 98 18.67 -4.23 -8.76
N THR A 99 19.79 -4.31 -8.05
CA THR A 99 19.85 -4.70 -6.63
C THR A 99 20.48 -3.56 -5.84
N GLU A 100 19.89 -3.21 -4.71
CA GLU A 100 20.34 -2.11 -3.86
C GLU A 100 20.35 -2.56 -2.40
N THR A 101 21.46 -2.29 -1.71
CA THR A 101 21.65 -2.64 -0.30
C THR A 101 22.16 -1.41 0.44
N VAL A 102 21.43 -0.98 1.46
CA VAL A 102 21.80 0.13 2.34
C VAL A 102 22.10 -0.43 3.72
N GLY A 103 23.31 -0.21 4.24
CA GLY A 103 23.75 -0.80 5.50
C GLY A 103 23.18 -0.13 6.76
N SER A 104 22.73 1.13 6.65
CA SER A 104 22.15 1.88 7.75
C SER A 104 20.80 2.48 7.37
N ASN A 105 20.75 3.74 6.92
CA ASN A 105 19.50 4.44 6.66
C ASN A 105 19.41 4.91 5.21
N GLU A 106 18.21 4.81 4.62
CA GLU A 106 17.83 5.44 3.36
C GLU A 106 16.85 6.58 3.65
N SER A 107 17.03 7.74 3.03
CA SER A 107 16.09 8.86 3.09
C SER A 107 15.77 9.35 1.69
N VAL A 108 14.49 9.38 1.36
CA VAL A 108 13.99 9.82 0.04
C VAL A 108 12.98 10.94 0.25
N SER A 109 13.29 12.13 -0.27
CA SER A 109 12.40 13.29 -0.27
C SER A 109 12.01 13.64 -1.70
N ILE A 110 10.71 13.82 -1.94
CA ILE A 110 10.16 14.14 -3.26
C ILE A 110 9.26 15.36 -3.09
N GLY A 111 9.61 16.46 -3.75
CA GLY A 111 8.91 17.75 -3.58
C GLY A 111 7.53 17.83 -4.23
N SER A 112 7.26 16.97 -5.22
CA SER A 112 5.97 16.88 -5.90
C SER A 112 5.46 15.44 -5.88
N ASN A 113 5.37 14.78 -7.04
CA ASN A 113 4.72 13.47 -7.15
C ASN A 113 5.72 12.32 -7.25
N ARG A 114 5.39 11.19 -6.60
CA ARG A 114 6.02 9.88 -6.82
C ARG A 114 5.02 8.96 -7.51
N SER A 115 5.34 8.50 -8.72
CA SER A 115 4.58 7.45 -9.41
C SER A 115 5.38 6.15 -9.43
N VAL A 116 4.72 5.03 -9.13
CA VAL A 116 5.34 3.69 -9.10
C VAL A 116 4.42 2.74 -9.84
N ASN A 117 4.93 2.11 -10.90
CA ASN A 117 4.25 1.05 -11.63
C ASN A 117 5.05 -0.25 -11.52
N ILE A 118 4.39 -1.33 -11.11
CA ILE A 118 5.00 -2.64 -10.90
C ILE A 118 4.22 -3.64 -11.75
N GLY A 119 4.86 -4.25 -12.74
CA GLY A 119 4.20 -5.13 -13.70
C GLY A 119 3.77 -6.49 -13.13
N SER A 120 4.42 -6.93 -12.05
CA SER A 120 4.16 -8.20 -11.37
C SER A 120 3.92 -7.97 -9.87
N ASN A 121 4.80 -8.50 -9.00
CA ASN A 121 4.57 -8.50 -7.56
C ASN A 121 5.40 -7.43 -6.84
N LYS A 122 4.80 -6.79 -5.83
CA LYS A 122 5.50 -6.01 -4.81
C LYS A 122 5.50 -6.79 -3.50
N SER A 123 6.68 -7.10 -2.97
CA SER A 123 6.84 -7.64 -1.61
C SER A 123 7.50 -6.58 -0.73
N GLU A 124 7.01 -6.41 0.48
CA GLU A 124 7.54 -5.44 1.45
C GLU A 124 7.50 -6.06 2.85
N THR A 125 8.67 -6.15 3.49
CA THR A 125 8.82 -6.67 4.85
C THR A 125 9.37 -5.56 5.74
N VAL A 126 8.69 -5.30 6.85
CA VAL A 126 9.11 -4.30 7.84
C VAL A 126 9.32 -5.01 9.17
N GLY A 127 10.54 -4.97 9.69
CA GLY A 127 10.93 -5.77 10.86
C GLY A 127 10.39 -5.26 12.20
N VAL A 128 10.11 -3.96 12.30
CA VAL A 128 9.66 -3.32 13.56
C VAL A 128 8.33 -2.60 13.38
N ASN A 129 8.33 -1.46 12.68
CA ASN A 129 7.14 -0.62 12.56
C ASN A 129 7.06 0.07 11.19
N LYS A 130 5.83 0.16 10.66
CA LYS A 130 5.49 0.96 9.48
C LYS A 130 4.49 2.03 9.88
N ALA A 131 4.83 3.30 9.63
CA ALA A 131 3.93 4.43 9.81
C ALA A 131 3.60 5.05 8.45
N GLU A 132 2.32 5.39 8.24
CA GLU A 132 1.85 6.02 7.01
C GLU A 132 0.86 7.13 7.38
N THR A 133 1.19 8.36 6.99
CA THR A 133 0.35 9.54 7.21
C THR A 133 -0.10 10.10 5.87
N ILE A 134 -1.41 10.18 5.68
CA ILE A 134 -2.02 10.73 4.46
C ILE A 134 -2.73 12.03 4.80
N GLY A 135 -2.29 13.14 4.20
CA GLY A 135 -2.78 14.48 4.53
C GLY A 135 -4.18 14.80 3.99
N ALA A 136 -4.59 14.18 2.88
CA ALA A 136 -5.87 14.46 2.23
C ALA A 136 -6.75 13.21 2.09
N ALA A 137 -6.37 12.28 1.19
CA ALA A 137 -7.19 11.10 0.90
C ALA A 137 -6.33 9.90 0.48
N LYS A 138 -6.80 8.70 0.86
CA LYS A 138 -6.23 7.41 0.44
C LYS A 138 -7.32 6.59 -0.24
N ALA A 139 -7.07 6.17 -1.49
CA ALA A 139 -7.90 5.23 -2.21
C ALA A 139 -7.18 3.88 -2.32
N LEU A 140 -7.90 2.78 -2.10
CA LEU A 140 -7.40 1.42 -2.25
C LEU A 140 -8.38 0.62 -3.09
N THR A 141 -7.90 0.03 -4.18
CA THR A 141 -8.69 -0.84 -5.06
C THR A 141 -7.98 -2.17 -5.20
N ILE A 142 -8.70 -3.26 -4.93
CA ILE A 142 -8.19 -4.62 -5.01
C ILE A 142 -9.06 -5.41 -6.00
N GLY A 143 -8.47 -5.97 -7.05
CA GLY A 143 -9.21 -6.68 -8.11
C GLY A 143 -9.58 -8.13 -7.78
N ALA A 144 -8.96 -8.71 -6.75
CA ALA A 144 -9.20 -10.09 -6.32
C ALA A 144 -9.34 -10.16 -4.78
N GLY A 145 -8.46 -10.88 -4.07
CA GLY A 145 -8.52 -11.04 -2.63
C GLY A 145 -7.78 -9.95 -1.86
N TYR A 146 -8.33 -9.53 -0.71
CA TYR A 146 -7.68 -8.68 0.27
C TYR A 146 -7.73 -9.35 1.65
N GLN A 147 -6.57 -9.61 2.24
CA GLN A 147 -6.45 -10.24 3.55
C GLN A 147 -5.71 -9.30 4.51
N VAL A 148 -6.24 -9.17 5.72
CA VAL A 148 -5.57 -8.54 6.85
C VAL A 148 -5.50 -9.56 7.98
N SER A 149 -4.29 -9.81 8.50
CA SER A 149 -4.06 -10.67 9.66
C SER A 149 -3.34 -9.87 10.74
N VAL A 150 -3.87 -9.87 11.96
CA VAL A 150 -3.35 -9.10 13.10
C VAL A 150 -3.13 -10.06 14.27
N GLY A 151 -1.91 -10.14 14.78
CA GLY A 151 -1.55 -11.07 15.86
C GLY A 151 -1.92 -10.61 17.27
N ALA A 152 -2.21 -9.33 17.46
CA ALA A 152 -2.58 -8.75 18.75
C ALA A 152 -3.87 -7.92 18.62
N GLY A 153 -3.78 -6.58 18.70
CA GLY A 153 -4.94 -5.68 18.62
C GLY A 153 -5.01 -4.92 17.30
N MET A 154 -6.23 -4.75 16.77
CA MET A 154 -6.54 -3.83 15.68
C MET A 154 -7.49 -2.75 16.20
N ASN A 155 -7.13 -1.48 16.02
CA ASN A 155 -8.00 -0.35 16.34
C ASN A 155 -8.33 0.41 15.06
N GLU A 156 -9.59 0.79 14.90
CA GLU A 156 -10.06 1.60 13.78
C GLU A 156 -10.97 2.71 14.31
N THR A 157 -10.54 3.96 14.16
CA THR A 157 -11.30 5.14 14.57
C THR A 157 -11.73 5.91 13.33
N VAL A 158 -13.03 6.19 13.21
CA VAL A 158 -13.60 6.93 12.09
C VAL A 158 -14.30 8.18 12.61
N GLY A 159 -13.83 9.36 12.19
CA GLY A 159 -14.32 10.64 12.74
C GLY A 159 -15.66 11.12 12.20
N ALA A 160 -16.07 10.66 11.01
CA ALA A 160 -17.32 11.09 10.37
C ALA A 160 -18.26 9.91 10.10
N SER A 161 -17.98 9.12 9.07
CA SER A 161 -18.85 7.99 8.69
C SER A 161 -18.04 6.83 8.11
N LYS A 162 -18.50 5.61 8.40
CA LYS A 162 -18.02 4.37 7.79
C LYS A 162 -19.19 3.68 7.11
N SER A 163 -19.08 3.43 5.82
CA SER A 163 -20.05 2.67 5.03
C SER A 163 -19.44 1.35 4.59
N MET A 164 -20.17 0.25 4.76
CA MET A 164 -19.74 -1.09 4.37
C MET A 164 -20.86 -1.75 3.56
N GLN A 165 -20.54 -2.15 2.33
CA GLN A 165 -21.45 -2.86 1.44
C GLN A 165 -20.86 -4.21 1.09
N ILE A 166 -21.63 -5.27 1.31
CA ILE A 166 -21.22 -6.66 1.08
C ILE A 166 -22.24 -7.28 0.12
N ALA A 167 -21.80 -7.68 -1.08
CA ALA A 167 -22.70 -8.15 -2.13
C ALA A 167 -23.14 -9.62 -1.97
N SER A 168 -22.32 -10.46 -1.34
CA SER A 168 -22.59 -11.89 -1.16
C SER A 168 -22.85 -12.21 0.30
N SER A 169 -21.79 -12.35 1.10
CA SER A 169 -21.91 -12.83 2.48
C SER A 169 -20.89 -12.17 3.39
N LEU A 170 -21.30 -11.90 4.63
CA LEU A 170 -20.44 -11.52 5.73
C LEU A 170 -20.53 -12.61 6.81
N SER A 171 -19.38 -13.08 7.29
CA SER A 171 -19.28 -14.00 8.43
C SER A 171 -18.40 -13.38 9.50
N GLU A 172 -18.94 -13.21 10.70
CA GLU A 172 -18.25 -12.65 11.86
C GLU A 172 -18.26 -13.71 12.98
N THR A 173 -17.09 -14.02 13.54
CA THR A 173 -16.96 -14.92 14.69
C THR A 173 -16.15 -14.21 15.76
N VAL A 174 -16.72 -14.11 16.96
CA VAL A 174 -16.09 -13.49 18.12
C VAL A 174 -15.87 -14.56 19.18
N GLY A 175 -14.61 -14.78 19.57
CA GLY A 175 -14.24 -15.85 20.51
C GLY A 175 -14.49 -15.51 21.98
N SER A 176 -14.61 -14.23 22.33
CA SER A 176 -14.94 -13.74 23.67
C SER A 176 -16.11 -12.75 23.58
N ASP A 177 -15.91 -11.50 23.97
CA ASP A 177 -17.00 -10.55 24.11
C ASP A 177 -17.18 -9.67 22.88
N ARG A 178 -18.44 -9.41 22.51
CA ARG A 178 -18.83 -8.41 21.51
C ARG A 178 -19.67 -7.34 22.19
N ALA A 179 -19.14 -6.12 22.30
CA ALA A 179 -19.85 -4.96 22.82
C ALA A 179 -20.24 -4.02 21.68
N VAL A 180 -21.50 -3.59 21.65
CA VAL A 180 -22.02 -2.62 20.68
C VAL A 180 -22.72 -1.50 21.43
N SER A 181 -22.24 -0.27 21.27
CA SER A 181 -22.87 0.93 21.82
C SER A 181 -23.30 1.84 20.67
N VAL A 182 -24.58 2.20 20.65
CA VAL A 182 -25.18 3.03 19.59
C VAL A 182 -25.75 4.29 20.23
N GLY A 183 -25.22 5.45 19.87
CA GLY A 183 -25.63 6.72 20.48
C GLY A 183 -26.99 7.27 20.00
N LYS A 184 -27.54 6.72 18.91
CA LYS A 184 -28.86 7.08 18.36
C LYS A 184 -29.67 5.82 18.06
N ASN A 185 -29.94 5.55 16.78
CA ASN A 185 -30.82 4.48 16.35
C ASN A 185 -30.02 3.33 15.72
N GLN A 186 -30.44 2.10 16.01
CA GLN A 186 -30.05 0.91 15.27
C GLN A 186 -31.27 0.37 14.52
N ALA A 187 -31.13 0.11 13.22
CA ALA A 187 -32.17 -0.48 12.40
C ALA A 187 -31.61 -1.72 11.68
N THR A 188 -32.36 -2.82 11.72
CA THR A 188 -32.02 -4.08 11.06
C THR A 188 -33.20 -4.50 10.20
N THR A 189 -32.95 -4.80 8.92
CA THR A 189 -33.95 -5.34 7.99
C THR A 189 -33.43 -6.65 7.45
N ILE A 190 -34.20 -7.71 7.61
CA ILE A 190 -33.85 -9.07 7.20
C ILE A 190 -34.87 -9.52 6.16
N GLY A 191 -34.37 -9.92 4.99
CA GLY A 191 -35.23 -10.29 3.84
C GLY A 191 -35.79 -11.71 3.92
N ASP A 192 -35.11 -12.60 4.64
CA ASP A 192 -35.55 -13.98 4.85
C ASP A 192 -35.73 -14.24 6.35
N SER A 193 -34.75 -14.86 7.00
CA SER A 193 -34.87 -15.34 8.37
C SER A 193 -33.79 -14.76 9.29
N ASP A 194 -34.21 -14.32 10.49
CA ASP A 194 -33.32 -13.96 11.60
C ASP A 194 -33.44 -15.02 12.70
N THR A 195 -32.30 -15.50 13.22
CA THR A 195 -32.26 -16.51 14.28
C THR A 195 -31.38 -16.03 15.43
N LEU A 196 -31.99 -15.88 16.60
CA LEU A 196 -31.31 -15.53 17.84
C LEU A 196 -31.32 -16.72 18.80
N THR A 197 -30.16 -17.32 19.04
CA THR A 197 -29.97 -18.34 20.08
C THR A 197 -29.12 -17.78 21.21
N VAL A 198 -29.66 -17.81 22.43
CA VAL A 198 -28.98 -17.31 23.63
C VAL A 198 -28.88 -18.43 24.64
N GLY A 199 -27.65 -18.80 25.01
CA GLY A 199 -27.39 -19.97 25.87
C GLY A 199 -27.73 -19.76 27.36
N LYS A 200 -27.82 -18.51 27.82
CA LYS A 200 -28.21 -18.16 29.20
C LYS A 200 -29.40 -17.20 29.20
N ASN A 201 -29.14 -15.90 29.33
CA ASN A 201 -30.19 -14.90 29.51
C ASN A 201 -30.31 -14.00 28.29
N LEU A 202 -31.53 -13.85 27.76
CA LEU A 202 -31.90 -12.76 26.87
C LEU A 202 -32.61 -11.68 27.71
N VAL A 203 -32.00 -10.50 27.82
CA VAL A 203 -32.59 -9.35 28.51
C VAL A 203 -32.93 -8.28 27.48
N ILE A 204 -34.18 -7.82 27.49
CA ILE A 204 -34.66 -6.70 26.67
C ILE A 204 -35.18 -5.63 27.63
N GLU A 205 -34.42 -4.55 27.76
CA GLU A 205 -34.80 -3.40 28.57
C GLU A 205 -35.09 -2.22 27.65
N ALA A 206 -36.29 -1.64 27.76
CA ALA A 206 -36.72 -0.51 26.96
C ALA A 206 -37.35 0.56 27.85
N GLY A 207 -37.01 1.84 27.61
CA GLY A 207 -37.49 2.95 28.42
C GLY A 207 -38.99 3.27 28.25
N ASP A 208 -39.57 2.98 27.07
CA ASP A 208 -40.97 3.27 26.78
C ASP A 208 -41.83 2.03 26.54
N SER A 209 -41.44 1.18 25.58
CA SER A 209 -42.19 -0.04 25.28
C SER A 209 -41.35 -1.09 24.57
N VAL A 210 -41.74 -2.35 24.74
CA VAL A 210 -41.29 -3.49 23.92
C VAL A 210 -42.50 -3.99 23.13
N THR A 211 -42.37 -4.17 21.82
CA THR A 211 -43.43 -4.70 20.96
C THR A 211 -42.91 -5.82 20.08
N ILE A 212 -43.57 -6.98 20.15
CA ILE A 212 -43.39 -8.10 19.23
C ILE A 212 -44.63 -8.14 18.34
N LYS A 213 -44.48 -8.03 17.02
CA LYS A 213 -45.61 -7.90 16.09
C LYS A 213 -45.46 -8.81 14.88
N THR A 214 -46.59 -9.38 14.46
CA THR A 214 -46.69 -10.18 13.24
C THR A 214 -48.02 -9.87 12.56
N GLY A 215 -47.99 -9.12 11.45
CA GLY A 215 -49.20 -8.63 10.79
C GLY A 215 -50.12 -7.86 11.74
N LYS A 216 -51.33 -8.39 12.00
CA LYS A 216 -52.32 -7.81 12.94
C LYS A 216 -52.19 -8.31 14.39
N ALA A 217 -51.35 -9.33 14.66
CA ALA A 217 -51.12 -9.84 16.01
C ALA A 217 -49.95 -9.10 16.67
N SER A 218 -50.01 -8.92 17.99
CA SER A 218 -48.94 -8.25 18.75
C SER A 218 -48.94 -8.62 20.23
N ILE A 219 -47.74 -8.60 20.82
CA ILE A 219 -47.51 -8.52 22.26
C ILE A 219 -46.80 -7.19 22.52
N THR A 220 -47.38 -6.34 23.35
CA THR A 220 -46.81 -5.04 23.72
C THR A 220 -46.71 -4.91 25.23
N MET A 221 -45.54 -4.53 25.73
CA MET A 221 -45.26 -4.20 27.12
C MET A 221 -44.91 -2.72 27.20
N LYS A 222 -45.53 -1.98 28.12
CA LYS A 222 -45.32 -0.53 28.30
C LYS A 222 -44.64 -0.23 29.64
N LYS A 223 -44.02 0.95 29.74
CA LYS A 223 -43.39 1.44 30.99
C LYS A 223 -44.33 1.57 32.19
N ASP A 224 -45.64 1.67 31.96
CA ASP A 224 -46.65 1.70 33.03
C ASP A 224 -47.02 0.30 33.58
N GLY A 225 -46.36 -0.76 33.08
CA GLY A 225 -46.60 -2.14 33.45
C GLY A 225 -47.74 -2.81 32.65
N THR A 226 -48.41 -2.10 31.74
CA THR A 226 -49.44 -2.68 30.89
C THR A 226 -48.84 -3.68 29.92
N ILE A 227 -49.39 -4.90 29.91
CA ILE A 227 -49.12 -5.93 28.91
C ILE A 227 -50.38 -6.15 28.08
N ALA A 228 -50.28 -5.94 26.77
CA ALA A 228 -51.37 -6.15 25.82
C ALA A 228 -51.02 -7.27 24.83
N ILE A 229 -51.87 -8.30 24.79
CA ILE A 229 -51.77 -9.41 23.84
C ILE A 229 -52.98 -9.32 22.91
N GLN A 230 -52.73 -9.14 21.62
CA GLN A 230 -53.77 -8.92 20.61
C GLN A 230 -53.61 -9.89 19.44
N GLY A 231 -54.71 -10.47 18.99
CA GLY A 231 -54.77 -11.40 17.86
C GLY A 231 -56.23 -11.67 17.47
N LYS A 232 -56.45 -12.25 16.28
CA LYS A 232 -57.79 -12.70 15.86
C LYS A 232 -58.31 -13.77 16.81
N ASP A 233 -57.48 -14.79 17.03
CA ASP A 233 -57.72 -15.89 17.94
C ASP A 233 -56.51 -15.96 18.89
N ILE A 234 -56.76 -16.01 20.20
CA ILE A 234 -55.74 -16.21 21.23
C ILE A 234 -56.04 -17.55 21.88
N THR A 235 -55.22 -18.56 21.63
CA THR A 235 -55.35 -19.89 22.22
C THR A 235 -54.31 -20.06 23.31
N VAL A 236 -54.74 -20.36 24.53
CA VAL A 236 -53.86 -20.67 25.67
C VAL A 236 -54.14 -22.10 26.10
N LYS A 237 -53.14 -22.98 25.97
CA LYS A 237 -53.22 -24.40 26.33
C LYS A 237 -52.15 -24.73 27.36
N GLY A 238 -52.56 -25.12 28.57
CA GLY A 238 -51.68 -25.64 29.61
C GLY A 238 -51.80 -27.16 29.73
N SER A 239 -50.69 -27.86 29.96
CA SER A 239 -50.70 -29.28 30.35
C SER A 239 -50.93 -29.48 31.85
N GLY A 240 -50.64 -28.47 32.67
CA GLY A 240 -51.01 -28.37 34.08
C GLY A 240 -52.23 -27.46 34.27
N GLY A 241 -52.14 -26.51 35.21
CA GLY A 241 -53.15 -25.45 35.40
C GLY A 241 -52.82 -24.15 34.65
N VAL A 242 -53.83 -23.34 34.36
CA VAL A 242 -53.68 -21.95 33.90
C VAL A 242 -54.25 -21.04 34.98
N ASP A 243 -53.37 -20.42 35.77
CA ASP A 243 -53.76 -19.52 36.86
C ASP A 243 -53.89 -18.08 36.36
N VAL A 244 -55.06 -17.46 36.55
CA VAL A 244 -55.27 -16.02 36.31
C VAL A 244 -55.68 -15.35 37.62
N LYS A 245 -54.77 -14.58 38.22
CA LYS A 245 -54.96 -13.91 39.51
C LYS A 245 -54.90 -12.40 39.33
N ALA A 246 -55.83 -11.69 39.96
CA ALA A 246 -55.83 -10.24 40.02
C ALA A 246 -56.20 -9.78 41.44
N SER A 247 -55.54 -8.72 41.94
CA SER A 247 -55.88 -8.11 43.23
C SER A 247 -57.20 -7.35 43.22
N LYS A 248 -57.72 -7.04 42.03
CA LYS A 248 -59.01 -6.39 41.82
C LYS A 248 -59.94 -7.31 41.03
N ASN A 249 -59.97 -7.16 39.71
CA ASN A 249 -60.95 -7.83 38.87
C ASN A 249 -60.28 -8.64 37.75
N VAL A 250 -60.84 -9.81 37.47
CA VAL A 250 -60.67 -10.50 36.18
C VAL A 250 -61.97 -10.31 35.42
N VAL A 251 -61.90 -9.75 34.20
CA VAL A 251 -63.08 -9.50 33.36
C VAL A 251 -63.00 -10.36 32.10
N ILE A 252 -63.92 -11.30 31.97
CA ILE A 252 -64.05 -12.18 30.80
C ILE A 252 -65.32 -11.82 30.07
N LYS A 253 -65.21 -11.46 28.78
CA LYS A 253 -66.35 -11.11 27.93
C LYS A 253 -66.34 -11.98 26.68
N GLY A 254 -67.46 -12.65 26.42
CA GLY A 254 -67.67 -13.45 25.23
C GLY A 254 -69.15 -13.76 25.05
N LYS A 255 -69.57 -14.11 23.82
CA LYS A 255 -70.96 -14.54 23.56
C LYS A 255 -71.33 -15.79 24.39
N LYS A 256 -70.36 -16.66 24.66
CA LYS A 256 -70.51 -17.86 25.48
C LYS A 256 -69.19 -18.13 26.21
N VAL A 257 -69.25 -18.30 27.53
CA VAL A 257 -68.13 -18.80 28.34
C VAL A 257 -68.51 -20.22 28.74
N LEU A 258 -67.68 -21.20 28.35
CA LEU A 258 -67.88 -22.60 28.66
C LEU A 258 -66.98 -22.96 29.85
N GLN A 259 -67.56 -23.56 30.87
CA GLN A 259 -66.87 -24.13 32.02
C GLN A 259 -67.30 -25.60 32.13
N ASN A 260 -66.35 -26.50 32.36
CA ASN A 260 -66.58 -27.93 32.54
C ASN A 260 -66.24 -28.35 33.97
#